data_AF-A0A502EDV8-F1
#
_entry.id   AF-A0A502EDV8-F1
#
_cell.length_a   1.000
_cell.length_b   1.000
_cell.length_c   1.000
_cell.angle_alpha   90.00
_cell.angle_beta   90.00
_cell.angle_gamma   90.00
#
_symmetry.space_group_name_H-M   'P 1'
#
loop_
_entity.id
_entity.type
_entity.pdbx_description
1 polymer ?
#
loop_
_entity_poly.entity_id
_entity_poly.type
_entity_poly.pdbx_seq_one_letter_code
_entity_poly.pdbx_strand_id
1 'polypeptide(L)'
;MRSYPIFAVAALAALLSGCSASSDQGQSTGQSTPSASGPSSMLVTTPTTSPAFDNHTAAPGALGVSPSGVTTAVGTPAESTEDEYFQACHAAKMWMLEKGGDRKAQFEPYLESLQKSDAASPGTFDSPWSKLPAARQSAVIVAADAAANDLCG
;
A
#
# COMPACT_ATOMS: atom_id res chain seq x y z
N MET A 1 -5.68 -46.02 -5.45
CA MET A 1 -4.51 -46.33 -6.32
C MET A 1 -4.41 -45.28 -7.40
N ARG A 2 -3.40 -44.40 -7.31
CA ARG A 2 -2.72 -43.72 -8.43
C ARG A 2 -1.65 -42.82 -7.84
N SER A 3 -0.46 -43.39 -7.73
CA SER A 3 0.80 -42.71 -7.44
C SER A 3 1.26 -41.96 -8.68
N TYR A 4 1.87 -40.77 -8.53
CA TYR A 4 3.00 -40.36 -9.39
C TYR A 4 4.01 -39.52 -8.59
N PRO A 5 5.32 -39.84 -8.67
CA PRO A 5 6.41 -39.14 -8.03
C PRO A 5 6.97 -38.02 -8.93
N ILE A 6 7.43 -36.92 -8.35
CA ILE A 6 8.15 -35.86 -9.09
C ILE A 6 9.56 -35.69 -8.51
N PHE A 7 10.52 -36.13 -9.33
CA PHE A 7 11.93 -35.79 -9.42
C PHE A 7 12.13 -34.25 -9.42
N ALA A 8 13.20 -33.59 -8.99
CA ALA A 8 14.59 -33.94 -8.71
C ALA A 8 15.21 -32.84 -7.81
N VAL A 9 16.20 -33.21 -7.00
CA VAL A 9 17.16 -32.30 -6.37
C VAL A 9 18.35 -32.14 -7.30
N ALA A 10 18.75 -30.91 -7.61
CA ALA A 10 20.10 -30.59 -8.07
C ALA A 10 20.47 -29.16 -7.67
N ALA A 11 21.31 -29.06 -6.64
CA ALA A 11 22.03 -27.85 -6.25
C ALA A 11 23.17 -27.60 -7.23
N LEU A 12 23.44 -26.32 -7.55
CA LEU A 12 24.66 -25.89 -8.21
C LEU A 12 25.07 -24.52 -7.64
N ALA A 13 26.20 -24.55 -6.93
CA ALA A 13 26.94 -23.39 -6.45
C ALA A 13 27.97 -22.96 -7.49
N ALA A 14 28.25 -21.65 -7.60
CA ALA A 14 29.59 -21.11 -7.86
C ALA A 14 29.63 -19.58 -7.69
N LEU A 15 30.74 -19.13 -7.09
CA LEU A 15 31.14 -17.79 -6.66
C LEU A 15 31.67 -16.93 -7.82
N LEU A 16 31.61 -15.60 -7.70
CA LEU A 16 32.58 -14.66 -8.31
C LEU A 16 32.70 -13.37 -7.47
N SER A 17 33.94 -13.03 -7.11
CA SER A 17 34.43 -11.85 -6.39
C SER A 17 34.55 -10.58 -7.25
N GLY A 18 34.55 -9.41 -6.59
CA GLY A 18 35.20 -8.14 -7.05
C GLY A 18 34.72 -6.94 -6.22
N CYS A 19 35.46 -6.38 -5.24
CA CYS A 19 36.55 -5.35 -5.31
C CYS A 19 36.18 -4.14 -6.20
N SER A 20 36.24 -2.86 -5.81
CA SER A 20 36.89 -2.14 -4.70
C SER A 20 36.31 -0.73 -4.49
N ALA A 21 36.75 -0.10 -3.39
CA ALA A 21 36.44 1.22 -2.86
C ALA A 21 36.76 2.44 -3.77
N SER A 22 36.08 3.55 -3.47
CA SER A 22 36.65 4.90 -3.56
C SER A 22 36.06 5.78 -2.46
N SER A 23 36.95 6.31 -1.63
CA SER A 23 36.69 7.38 -0.66
C SER A 23 37.39 8.63 -1.18
N ASP A 24 36.68 9.76 -1.25
CA ASP A 24 37.25 11.12 -1.14
C ASP A 24 36.08 12.08 -0.88
N GLN A 25 35.85 12.46 0.38
CA GLN A 25 36.17 13.77 0.94
C GLN A 25 35.77 14.98 0.09
N GLY A 26 34.67 15.61 0.48
CA GLY A 26 34.31 16.98 0.14
C GLY A 26 33.83 17.70 1.39
N GLN A 27 34.77 18.20 2.16
CA GLN A 27 34.58 19.04 3.34
C GLN A 27 34.24 20.47 2.88
N SER A 28 33.13 21.03 3.35
CA SER A 28 32.97 22.48 3.40
C SER A 28 32.12 22.87 4.60
N THR A 29 32.86 23.27 5.63
CA THR A 29 32.46 24.06 6.79
C THR A 29 31.65 25.28 6.34
N GLY A 30 30.49 25.48 6.95
CA GLY A 30 29.61 26.63 6.70
C GLY A 30 28.68 26.85 7.88
N GLN A 31 29.26 27.34 8.97
CA GLN A 31 28.57 27.93 10.11
C GLN A 31 27.66 29.08 9.65
N SER A 32 26.40 29.06 10.10
CA SER A 32 25.67 30.27 10.53
C SER A 32 24.26 29.89 11.00
N THR A 33 24.05 29.98 12.31
CA THR A 33 22.74 30.32 12.89
C THR A 33 22.39 31.76 12.52
N PRO A 34 21.09 32.05 12.34
CA PRO A 34 20.46 32.91 13.34
C PRO A 34 19.08 32.41 13.77
N SER A 35 18.81 32.55 15.07
CA SER A 35 17.45 32.56 15.62
C SER A 35 16.66 33.76 15.07
N ALA A 36 15.42 33.53 14.67
CA ALA A 36 14.39 34.56 14.63
C ALA A 36 13.04 33.94 15.01
N SER A 37 12.43 34.54 16.02
CA SER A 37 11.17 34.14 16.65
C SER A 37 9.95 34.69 15.91
N GLY A 38 8.90 33.87 15.83
CA GLY A 38 7.47 34.28 15.84
C GLY A 38 6.75 34.39 14.49
N PRO A 39 5.40 34.47 14.47
CA PRO A 39 4.39 33.87 15.35
C PRO A 39 3.53 32.82 14.63
N SER A 40 2.76 32.06 15.42
CA SER A 40 1.70 31.15 14.96
C SER A 40 0.80 31.79 13.88
N SER A 41 0.77 31.19 12.70
CA SER A 41 -0.39 31.27 11.81
C SER A 41 -0.97 29.87 11.74
N MET A 42 -2.09 29.68 12.45
CA MET A 42 -2.95 28.53 12.24
C MET A 42 -3.44 28.60 10.80
N LEU A 43 -2.75 27.91 9.89
CA LEU A 43 -3.31 27.56 8.60
C LEU A 43 -4.40 26.55 8.91
N VAL A 44 -5.64 27.01 8.89
CA VAL A 44 -6.79 26.16 8.63
C VAL A 44 -6.54 25.56 7.25
N THR A 45 -5.97 24.36 7.22
CA THR A 45 -5.93 23.53 6.03
C THR A 45 -7.35 23.03 5.82
N THR A 46 -8.13 23.83 5.08
CA THR A 46 -9.25 23.28 4.31
C THR A 46 -8.72 22.07 3.54
N PRO A 47 -9.35 20.88 3.59
CA PRO A 47 -8.91 19.77 2.77
C PRO A 47 -9.12 20.17 1.30
N THR A 48 -8.05 20.59 0.65
CA THR A 48 -7.98 20.68 -0.80
C THR A 48 -8.22 19.28 -1.32
N THR A 49 -9.37 19.06 -1.94
CA THR A 49 -9.67 17.89 -2.76
C THR A 49 -8.70 17.89 -3.94
N SER A 50 -7.49 17.36 -3.71
CA SER A 50 -6.54 17.10 -4.77
C SER A 50 -6.98 15.81 -5.47
N PRO A 51 -7.24 15.81 -6.78
CA PRO A 51 -7.52 14.59 -7.51
C PRO A 51 -6.18 13.86 -7.70
N ALA A 52 -5.77 13.07 -6.70
CA ALA A 52 -4.67 12.12 -6.86
C ALA A 52 -5.20 10.87 -7.56
N PHE A 53 -5.48 10.97 -8.85
CA PHE A 53 -5.69 9.80 -9.70
C PHE A 53 -4.37 9.52 -10.39
N ASP A 54 -3.54 8.70 -9.74
CA ASP A 54 -2.53 7.82 -10.35
C ASP A 54 -1.79 7.03 -9.26
N ASN A 55 -1.84 7.47 -8.00
CA ASN A 55 -1.50 6.66 -6.83
C ASN A 55 -2.46 7.01 -5.69
N HIS A 56 -3.12 6.00 -5.12
CA HIS A 56 -4.04 6.11 -3.98
C HIS A 56 -3.30 6.46 -2.68
N THR A 57 -2.70 7.65 -2.65
CA THR A 57 -1.85 8.17 -1.57
C THR A 57 -2.47 9.41 -0.95
N ALA A 58 -2.48 9.47 0.38
CA ALA A 58 -2.90 10.64 1.15
C ALA A 58 -1.69 11.28 1.85
N ALA A 59 -1.79 12.57 2.16
CA ALA A 59 -0.81 13.24 3.01
C ALA A 59 -0.73 12.57 4.40
N PRO A 60 0.42 12.60 5.10
CA PRO A 60 0.54 12.00 6.43
C PRO A 60 -0.56 12.46 7.40
N GLY A 61 -1.25 11.51 8.03
CA GLY A 61 -2.37 11.76 8.93
C GLY A 61 -3.70 12.16 8.26
N ALA A 62 -3.75 12.27 6.93
CA ALA A 62 -4.97 12.59 6.19
C ALA A 62 -5.67 11.34 5.65
N LEU A 63 -6.96 11.46 5.33
CA LEU A 63 -7.72 10.46 4.59
C LEU A 63 -8.02 11.00 3.19
N GLY A 64 -7.82 10.17 2.17
CA GLY A 64 -8.34 10.40 0.83
C GLY A 64 -9.70 9.73 0.71
N VAL A 65 -10.72 10.51 0.39
CA VAL A 65 -12.09 10.03 0.22
C VAL A 65 -12.55 10.41 -1.18
N SER A 66 -13.12 9.46 -1.90
CA SER A 66 -13.66 9.70 -3.23
C SER A 66 -14.97 10.52 -3.16
N PRO A 67 -15.45 11.09 -4.28
CA PRO A 67 -16.74 11.79 -4.32
C PRO A 67 -17.94 10.93 -3.89
N SER A 68 -17.84 9.60 -3.94
CA SER A 68 -18.87 8.67 -3.47
C SER A 68 -18.82 8.40 -1.96
N GLY A 69 -17.82 8.96 -1.26
CA GLY A 69 -17.62 8.78 0.17
C GLY A 69 -16.76 7.58 0.56
N VAL A 70 -16.13 6.90 -0.41
CA VAL A 70 -15.28 5.74 -0.18
C VAL A 70 -13.89 6.20 0.23
N THR A 71 -13.36 5.67 1.33
CA THR A 71 -11.98 5.90 1.72
C THR A 71 -11.06 5.18 0.75
N THR A 72 -10.37 5.93 -0.11
CA THR A 72 -9.48 5.41 -1.14
C THR A 72 -8.02 5.62 -0.81
N ALA A 73 -7.67 6.37 0.24
CA ALA A 73 -6.30 6.51 0.71
C ALA A 73 -6.25 6.80 2.22
N VAL A 74 -5.22 6.32 2.89
CA VAL A 74 -4.96 6.59 4.31
C VAL A 74 -3.51 7.05 4.46
N GLY A 75 -3.30 8.20 5.08
CA GLY A 75 -2.00 8.83 5.28
C GLY A 75 -1.18 8.21 6.40
N THR A 76 -1.29 6.90 6.59
CA THR A 76 -0.51 6.11 7.55
C THR A 76 0.25 5.06 6.77
N PRO A 77 1.51 4.75 7.09
CA PRO A 77 2.22 3.67 6.42
C PRO A 77 1.41 2.37 6.45
N ALA A 78 1.37 1.66 5.32
CA ALA A 78 0.72 0.36 5.23
C ALA A 78 1.46 -0.66 6.12
N GLU A 79 0.72 -1.33 7.00
CA GLU A 79 1.25 -2.40 7.85
C GLU A 79 0.49 -3.71 7.63
N SER A 80 1.20 -4.71 7.12
CA SER A 80 0.74 -6.09 7.01
C SER A 80 1.94 -7.03 7.01
N THR A 81 1.72 -8.30 7.36
CA THR A 81 2.71 -9.32 6.99
C THR A 81 2.71 -9.50 5.47
N GLU A 82 3.75 -10.15 4.97
CA GLU A 82 3.87 -10.50 3.55
C GLU A 82 2.71 -11.42 3.11
N ASP A 83 2.42 -12.48 3.89
CA ASP A 83 1.33 -13.40 3.60
C ASP A 83 -0.04 -12.71 3.59
N GLU A 84 -0.28 -11.83 4.56
CA GLU A 84 -1.52 -11.06 4.66
C GLU A 84 -1.70 -10.12 3.46
N TYR A 85 -0.62 -9.45 3.03
CA TYR A 85 -0.64 -8.62 1.83
C TYR A 85 -1.00 -9.44 0.60
N PHE A 86 -0.37 -10.60 0.41
CA PHE A 86 -0.65 -11.49 -0.72
C PHE A 86 -2.09 -11.98 -0.72
N GLN A 87 -2.60 -12.40 0.44
CA GLN A 87 -3.99 -12.85 0.58
C GLN A 87 -4.98 -11.73 0.30
N ALA A 88 -4.74 -10.53 0.84
CA ALA A 88 -5.61 -9.38 0.62
C ALA A 88 -5.64 -8.97 -0.86
N CYS A 89 -4.47 -8.90 -1.50
CA CYS A 89 -4.35 -8.58 -2.92
C CYS A 89 -5.05 -9.62 -3.78
N HIS A 90 -4.80 -10.91 -3.51
CA HIS A 90 -5.44 -11.99 -4.24
C HIS A 90 -6.96 -11.98 -4.08
N ALA A 91 -7.46 -11.78 -2.86
CA ALA A 91 -8.90 -11.69 -2.59
C ALA A 91 -9.54 -10.51 -3.34
N ALA A 92 -8.89 -9.33 -3.35
CA ALA A 92 -9.32 -8.17 -4.11
C ALA A 92 -9.35 -8.48 -5.62
N LYS A 93 -8.28 -9.07 -6.15
CA LYS A 93 -8.19 -9.45 -7.57
C LYS A 93 -9.31 -10.40 -7.97
N MET A 94 -9.58 -11.42 -7.17
CA MET A 94 -10.65 -12.38 -7.43
C MET A 94 -12.03 -11.71 -7.41
N TRP A 95 -12.28 -10.81 -6.45
CA TRP A 95 -13.51 -10.04 -6.41
C TRP A 95 -13.69 -9.17 -7.66
N MET A 96 -12.63 -8.47 -8.10
CA MET A 96 -12.66 -7.63 -9.29
C MET A 96 -12.91 -8.44 -10.56
N LEU A 97 -12.30 -9.62 -10.67
CA LEU A 97 -12.53 -10.55 -11.78
C LEU A 97 -13.97 -11.06 -11.80
N GLU A 98 -14.55 -11.35 -10.64
CA GLU A 98 -15.95 -11.79 -10.51
C GLU A 98 -16.93 -10.69 -10.90
N LYS A 99 -16.65 -9.42 -10.57
CA LYS A 99 -17.46 -8.28 -11.04
C LYS A 99 -17.37 -8.07 -12.55
N GLY A 100 -16.23 -8.42 -13.15
CA GLY A 100 -15.97 -8.24 -14.57
C GLY A 100 -15.74 -6.78 -14.96
N GLY A 101 -15.53 -6.56 -16.26
CA GLY A 101 -15.16 -5.24 -16.80
C GLY A 101 -13.69 -4.89 -16.57
N ASP A 102 -13.37 -3.60 -16.61
CA ASP A 102 -12.01 -3.11 -16.35
C ASP A 102 -11.68 -3.17 -14.85
N ARG A 103 -10.54 -3.77 -14.49
CA ARG A 103 -10.14 -3.94 -13.09
C ARG A 103 -9.84 -2.63 -12.39
N LYS A 104 -9.27 -1.63 -13.09
CA LYS A 104 -9.01 -0.32 -12.48
C LYS A 104 -10.30 0.37 -12.09
N ALA A 105 -11.35 0.25 -12.91
CA ALA A 105 -12.68 0.73 -12.58
C ALA A 105 -13.33 -0.01 -11.38
N GLN A 106 -12.86 -1.20 -11.01
CA GLN A 106 -13.38 -1.97 -9.87
C GLN A 106 -12.69 -1.66 -8.53
N PHE A 107 -11.63 -0.84 -8.51
CA PHE A 107 -10.93 -0.48 -7.29
C PHE A 107 -11.85 0.17 -6.24
N GLU A 108 -12.55 1.24 -6.62
CA GLU A 108 -13.43 1.96 -5.71
C GLU A 108 -14.67 1.14 -5.31
N PRO A 109 -15.37 0.44 -6.24
CA PRO A 109 -16.44 -0.51 -5.87
C PRO A 109 -16.01 -1.60 -4.90
N TYR A 110 -14.77 -2.11 -5.02
CA TYR A 110 -14.24 -3.10 -4.09
C TYR A 110 -14.12 -2.50 -2.68
N LEU A 111 -13.45 -1.35 -2.56
CA LEU A 111 -13.29 -0.67 -1.27
C LEU A 111 -14.63 -0.26 -0.65
N GLU A 112 -15.58 0.19 -1.47
CA GLU A 112 -16.94 0.49 -1.05
C GLU A 112 -17.60 -0.75 -0.41
N SER A 113 -17.46 -1.92 -1.05
CA SER A 113 -18.04 -3.16 -0.55
C SER A 113 -17.49 -3.58 0.81
N LEU A 114 -16.18 -3.36 1.04
CA LEU A 114 -15.54 -3.61 2.33
C LEU A 114 -16.00 -2.61 3.39
N GLN A 115 -16.11 -1.34 3.04
CA GLN A 115 -16.45 -0.25 3.97
C GLN A 115 -17.92 -0.27 4.42
N LYS A 116 -18.81 -0.80 3.58
CA LYS A 116 -20.24 -0.98 3.91
C LYS A 116 -20.54 -2.29 4.63
N SER A 117 -19.58 -3.21 4.66
CA SER A 117 -19.72 -4.52 5.28
C SER A 117 -19.04 -4.56 6.65
N ASP A 118 -19.67 -5.24 7.61
CA ASP A 118 -19.01 -5.60 8.88
C ASP A 118 -18.48 -7.04 8.87
N ALA A 119 -18.35 -7.64 7.67
CA ALA A 119 -17.81 -8.98 7.51
C ALA A 119 -16.27 -8.96 7.49
N ALA A 120 -15.68 -9.88 8.26
CA ALA A 120 -14.28 -10.23 8.12
C ALA A 120 -14.04 -11.02 6.82
N SER A 121 -12.94 -10.74 6.13
CA SER A 121 -12.53 -11.46 4.94
C SER A 121 -11.00 -11.49 4.80
N PRO A 122 -10.43 -12.37 3.96
CA PRO A 122 -9.01 -12.32 3.64
C PRO A 122 -8.58 -10.97 3.04
N GLY A 123 -9.49 -10.27 2.36
CA GLY A 123 -9.29 -8.92 1.84
C GLY A 123 -9.07 -7.85 2.92
N THR A 124 -9.48 -8.13 4.16
CA THR A 124 -9.39 -7.24 5.32
C THR A 124 -8.69 -7.91 6.50
N PHE A 125 -7.81 -8.88 6.20
CA PHE A 125 -7.02 -9.61 7.20
C PHE A 125 -7.87 -10.25 8.30
N ASP A 126 -8.99 -10.86 7.89
CA ASP A 126 -9.95 -11.54 8.75
C ASP A 126 -10.54 -10.64 9.86
N SER A 127 -10.55 -9.33 9.64
CA SER A 127 -11.18 -8.35 10.51
C SER A 127 -12.18 -7.49 9.73
N PRO A 128 -13.29 -7.05 10.32
CA PRO A 128 -14.17 -6.07 9.69
C PRO A 128 -13.41 -4.75 9.43
N TRP A 129 -13.72 -4.07 8.32
CA TRP A 129 -13.09 -2.77 8.00
C TRP A 129 -13.16 -1.77 9.14
N SER A 130 -14.31 -1.73 9.82
CA SER A 130 -14.62 -0.86 10.96
C SER A 130 -13.71 -1.08 12.19
N LYS A 131 -13.01 -2.22 12.25
CA LYS A 131 -12.12 -2.63 13.35
C LYS A 131 -10.64 -2.52 12.98
N LEU A 132 -10.32 -2.22 11.71
CA LEU A 132 -8.94 -2.08 11.28
C LEU A 132 -8.35 -0.76 11.79
N PRO A 133 -7.14 -0.76 12.37
CA PRO A 133 -6.40 0.47 12.59
C PRO A 133 -5.99 1.12 11.26
N ALA A 134 -5.68 2.41 11.27
CA ALA A 134 -5.37 3.18 10.06
C ALA A 134 -4.25 2.56 9.20
N ALA A 135 -3.18 2.05 9.83
CA ALA A 135 -2.09 1.37 9.14
C ALA A 135 -2.54 0.12 8.36
N ARG A 136 -3.51 -0.62 8.92
CA ARG A 136 -4.11 -1.80 8.28
C ARG A 136 -5.08 -1.41 7.18
N GLN A 137 -5.88 -0.36 7.37
CA GLN A 137 -6.72 0.18 6.30
C GLN A 137 -5.88 0.64 5.10
N SER A 138 -4.73 1.28 5.35
CA SER A 138 -3.77 1.62 4.30
C SER A 138 -3.24 0.37 3.60
N ALA A 139 -2.92 -0.70 4.32
CA ALA A 139 -2.45 -1.95 3.70
C ALA A 139 -3.52 -2.61 2.81
N VAL A 140 -4.80 -2.60 3.21
CA VAL A 140 -5.91 -3.07 2.37
C VAL A 140 -6.04 -2.24 1.09
N ILE A 141 -5.95 -0.91 1.20
CA ILE A 141 -6.01 -0.01 0.04
C ILE A 141 -4.85 -0.27 -0.93
N VAL A 142 -3.63 -0.43 -0.43
CA VAL A 142 -2.45 -0.73 -1.25
C VAL A 142 -2.61 -2.09 -1.93
N ALA A 143 -3.09 -3.12 -1.22
CA ALA A 143 -3.34 -4.43 -1.80
C ALA A 143 -4.45 -4.39 -2.87
N ALA A 144 -5.51 -3.61 -2.65
CA ALA A 144 -6.58 -3.40 -3.63
C ALA A 144 -6.08 -2.68 -4.90
N ASP A 145 -5.22 -1.68 -4.74
CA ASP A 145 -4.62 -0.96 -5.87
C ASP A 145 -3.70 -1.89 -6.67
N ALA A 146 -2.84 -2.66 -5.99
CA ALA A 146 -2.03 -3.68 -6.64
C ALA A 146 -2.89 -4.70 -7.40
N ALA A 147 -4.02 -5.15 -6.83
CA ALA A 147 -4.96 -6.04 -7.50
C ALA A 147 -5.57 -5.44 -8.77
N ALA A 148 -5.98 -4.17 -8.71
CA ALA A 148 -6.51 -3.44 -9.85
C ALA A 148 -5.48 -3.32 -10.99
N ASN A 149 -4.20 -3.16 -10.64
CA ASN A 149 -3.08 -3.05 -11.57
C ASN A 149 -2.44 -4.39 -11.99
N ASP A 150 -2.97 -5.53 -11.52
CA ASP A 150 -2.42 -6.88 -11.79
C ASP A 150 -1.04 -7.16 -11.18
N LEU A 151 -0.76 -6.54 -10.03
CA LEU A 151 0.53 -6.59 -9.32
C LEU A 151 0.46 -7.42 -8.03
N CYS A 152 -0.48 -8.37 -7.95
CA CYS A 152 -0.51 -9.36 -6.86
C CYS A 152 0.53 -10.45 -7.12
N GLY A 153 1.79 -10.19 -6.76
CA GLY A 153 2.89 -11.14 -6.94
C GLY A 153 4.23 -10.57 -6.49
#